data_AF-A0A9P1AV52-F1
#
_entry.id   AF-A0A9P1AV52-F1
#
_cell.length_a   1.000
_cell.length_b   1.000
_cell.length_c   1.000
_cell.angle_alpha   90.00
_cell.angle_beta   90.00
_cell.angle_gamma   90.00
#
_symmetry.space_group_name_H-M   'P 1'
#
loop_
_entity.id
_entity.type
_entity.pdbx_description
1 polymer ?
#
loop_
_entity_poly.entity_id
_entity_poly.type
_entity_poly.pdbx_seq_one_letter_code
_entity_poly.pdbx_strand_id
1 'polypeptide(L)'
;MIAALLFAILAVSAFVDAAPQAPSSCAIDERAQIPCVCCKKDCWYSIAAAATHELGHMPGEAGEREAMATLKLIRACMIAECSGICQASPF
;
A
#
# COMPACT_ATOMS: atom_id res chain seq x y z
N MET A 1 -28.02 31.90 -21.26
CA MET A 1 -26.56 31.88 -21.51
C MET A 1 -25.76 31.66 -20.22
N ILE A 2 -25.93 32.47 -19.17
CA ILE A 2 -25.17 32.35 -17.89
C ILE A 2 -25.55 31.08 -17.09
N ALA A 3 -26.83 30.71 -17.05
CA ALA A 3 -27.29 29.51 -16.32
C ALA A 3 -26.73 28.18 -16.89
N ALA A 4 -26.50 28.11 -18.20
CA ALA A 4 -25.94 26.92 -18.85
C ALA A 4 -24.43 26.75 -18.54
N LEU A 5 -23.71 27.87 -18.42
CA LEU A 5 -22.30 27.87 -17.99
C LEU A 5 -22.15 27.42 -16.54
N LEU A 6 -23.03 27.85 -15.64
CA LEU A 6 -23.02 27.43 -14.23
C LEU A 6 -23.31 25.92 -14.07
N PHE A 7 -24.22 25.38 -14.87
CA PHE A 7 -24.52 23.94 -14.88
C PHE A 7 -23.35 23.11 -15.40
N ALA A 8 -22.63 23.61 -16.40
CA ALA A 8 -21.43 22.96 -16.92
C ALA A 8 -20.27 22.98 -15.91
N ILE A 9 -20.11 24.06 -15.15
CA ILE A 9 -19.03 24.19 -14.14
C ILE A 9 -19.28 23.25 -12.95
N LEU A 10 -20.53 23.12 -12.48
CA LEU A 10 -20.86 22.23 -11.36
C LEU A 10 -20.67 20.73 -11.70
N ALA A 11 -20.87 20.35 -12.96
CA ALA A 11 -20.70 18.96 -13.42
C ALA A 11 -19.23 18.51 -13.49
N VAL A 12 -18.28 19.43 -13.65
CA VAL A 12 -16.84 19.10 -13.77
C VAL A 12 -16.19 18.83 -12.40
N SER A 13 -16.73 19.40 -11.32
CA SER A 13 -16.17 19.25 -9.96
C SER A 13 -16.42 17.89 -9.29
N ALA A 14 -17.18 16.98 -9.91
CA ALA A 14 -17.52 15.68 -9.32
C ALA A 14 -16.46 14.58 -9.55
N PHE A 15 -15.40 14.85 -10.31
CA PHE A 15 -14.34 13.88 -10.61
C PHE A 15 -13.06 14.16 -9.81
N VAL A 16 -13.20 14.53 -8.53
CA VAL A 16 -12.08 14.35 -7.60
C VAL A 16 -11.99 12.84 -7.38
N ASP A 17 -11.32 12.18 -8.33
CA ASP A 17 -10.83 10.81 -8.20
C ASP A 17 -10.18 10.71 -6.84
N ALA A 18 -10.83 10.00 -5.93
CA ALA A 18 -10.24 9.66 -4.65
C ALA A 18 -8.90 9.01 -4.98
N ALA A 19 -7.79 9.68 -4.63
CA ALA A 19 -6.48 9.08 -4.71
C ALA A 19 -6.61 7.67 -4.09
N PRO A 20 -6.20 6.60 -4.80
CA PRO A 20 -6.36 5.24 -4.31
C PRO A 20 -5.85 5.21 -2.88
N GLN A 21 -6.73 4.95 -1.91
CA GLN A 21 -6.31 4.82 -0.54
C GLN A 21 -5.23 3.73 -0.54
N ALA A 22 -4.03 4.06 -0.06
CA ALA A 22 -2.95 3.11 0.01
C ALA A 22 -3.52 1.84 0.66
N PRO A 23 -3.45 0.68 -0.01
CA PRO A 23 -4.12 -0.52 0.46
C PRO A 23 -3.73 -0.79 1.91
N SER A 24 -4.74 -0.85 2.79
CA SER A 24 -4.52 -1.07 4.20
C SER A 24 -4.07 -2.50 4.45
N SER A 25 -3.22 -2.65 5.45
CA SER A 25 -2.57 -3.90 5.86
C SER A 25 -3.47 -4.84 6.67
N CYS A 26 -4.71 -5.04 6.20
CA CYS A 26 -5.86 -5.66 6.86
C CYS A 26 -6.72 -4.71 7.69
N ALA A 27 -8.02 -5.03 7.75
CA ALA A 27 -8.94 -4.45 8.71
C ALA A 27 -8.68 -4.96 10.14
N ILE A 28 -9.21 -4.27 11.16
CA ILE A 28 -8.94 -4.59 12.58
C ILE A 28 -9.48 -5.99 12.95
N ASP A 29 -10.66 -6.32 12.47
CA ASP A 29 -11.31 -7.62 12.65
C ASP A 29 -10.56 -8.76 11.94
N GLU A 30 -10.06 -8.50 10.74
CA GLU A 30 -9.23 -9.44 9.97
C GLU A 30 -7.90 -9.73 10.68
N ARG A 31 -7.28 -8.70 11.29
CA ARG A 31 -6.03 -8.84 12.06
C ARG A 31 -6.16 -9.77 13.27
N ALA A 32 -7.35 -9.87 13.87
CA ALA A 32 -7.60 -10.81 14.96
C ALA A 32 -7.70 -12.27 14.48
N GLN A 33 -8.08 -12.49 13.22
CA GLN A 33 -8.32 -13.82 12.66
C GLN A 33 -7.09 -14.40 11.96
N ILE A 34 -6.33 -13.57 11.23
CA ILE A 34 -5.17 -13.96 10.43
C ILE A 34 -3.95 -13.05 10.69
N PRO A 35 -3.46 -12.99 11.95
CA PRO A 35 -2.49 -11.99 12.38
C PRO A 35 -1.14 -12.08 11.64
N CYS A 36 -0.69 -13.27 11.26
CA CYS A 36 0.57 -13.43 10.53
C CYS A 36 0.49 -12.87 9.11
N VAL A 37 -0.58 -13.18 8.38
CA VAL A 37 -0.81 -12.66 7.02
C VAL A 37 -0.90 -11.15 7.06
N CYS A 38 -1.60 -10.60 8.05
CA CYS A 38 -1.72 -9.15 8.21
C CYS A 38 -0.39 -8.48 8.54
N CYS A 39 0.42 -9.04 9.43
CA CYS A 39 1.77 -8.53 9.68
C CYS A 39 2.64 -8.53 8.42
N LYS A 40 2.57 -9.60 7.61
CA LYS A 40 3.30 -9.67 6.34
C LYS A 40 2.83 -8.59 5.36
N LYS A 41 1.51 -8.34 5.28
CA LYS A 41 0.93 -7.27 4.47
C LYS A 41 1.38 -5.88 4.96
N ASP A 42 1.45 -5.65 6.28
CA ASP A 42 2.03 -4.41 6.84
C ASP A 42 3.43 -4.15 6.31
N CYS A 43 4.33 -5.14 6.49
CA CYS A 43 5.71 -5.03 6.04
C CYS A 43 5.80 -4.76 4.54
N TRP A 44 4.97 -5.44 3.74
CA TRP A 44 4.94 -5.22 2.30
C TRP A 44 4.54 -3.79 1.95
N TYR A 45 3.39 -3.32 2.43
CA TYR A 45 2.87 -2.00 2.06
C TYR A 45 3.70 -0.86 2.62
N SER A 46 4.17 -0.97 3.86
CA SER A 46 5.00 0.08 4.47
C SER A 46 6.31 0.27 3.71
N ILE A 47 7.06 -0.80 3.44
CA ILE A 47 8.34 -0.71 2.74
C ILE A 47 8.13 -0.35 1.26
N ALA A 48 7.11 -0.88 0.59
CA ALA A 48 6.82 -0.53 -0.80
C ALA A 48 6.39 0.93 -0.96
N ALA A 49 5.61 1.47 -0.02
CA ALA A 49 5.22 2.89 -0.01
C ALA A 49 6.41 3.79 0.27
N ALA A 50 7.26 3.44 1.25
CA ALA A 50 8.49 4.17 1.53
C ALA A 50 9.45 4.14 0.32
N ALA A 51 9.65 2.98 -0.31
CA ALA A 51 10.48 2.88 -1.50
C ALA A 51 9.92 3.69 -2.67
N THR A 52 8.60 3.66 -2.90
CA THR A 52 7.96 4.51 -3.90
C THR A 52 8.19 6.00 -3.62
N HIS A 53 8.10 6.41 -2.36
CA HIS A 53 8.35 7.79 -1.94
C HIS A 53 9.80 8.22 -2.21
N GLU A 54 10.78 7.40 -1.82
CA GLU A 54 12.20 7.71 -1.97
C GLU A 54 12.69 7.64 -3.42
N LEU A 55 12.17 6.71 -4.21
CA LEU A 55 12.56 6.53 -5.62
C LEU A 55 11.82 7.49 -6.56
N GLY A 56 10.64 7.98 -6.17
CA GLY A 56 9.77 8.79 -7.02
C GLY A 56 9.03 8.01 -8.10
N HIS A 57 9.13 6.68 -8.10
CA HIS A 57 8.43 5.75 -9.00
C HIS A 57 8.22 4.39 -8.32
N MET A 58 7.47 3.48 -8.94
CA MET A 58 7.26 2.16 -8.37
C MET A 58 8.58 1.37 -8.37
N PRO A 59 8.92 0.68 -7.27
CA PRO A 59 10.10 -0.17 -7.24
C PRO A 59 10.08 -1.24 -8.33
N GLY A 60 11.15 -1.31 -9.13
CA GLY A 60 11.30 -2.21 -10.26
C GLY A 60 11.13 -1.54 -11.63
N GLU A 61 10.62 -0.31 -11.69
CA GLU A 61 10.56 0.46 -12.94
C GLU A 61 11.97 0.75 -13.50
N ALA A 62 12.95 1.04 -12.65
CA ALA A 62 14.34 1.26 -13.07
C ALA A 62 15.12 -0.04 -13.33
N GLY A 63 14.53 -1.20 -13.01
CA GLY A 63 15.07 -2.53 -13.34
C GLY A 63 15.03 -3.54 -12.19
N GLU A 64 15.40 -4.79 -12.52
CA GLU A 64 15.29 -5.94 -11.62
C GLU A 64 16.10 -5.79 -10.33
N ARG A 65 17.28 -5.15 -10.40
CA ARG A 65 18.14 -4.97 -9.22
C ARG A 65 17.45 -4.13 -8.14
N GLU A 66 16.71 -3.10 -8.54
CA GLU A 66 15.96 -2.25 -7.63
C GLU A 66 14.77 -3.00 -7.02
N ALA A 67 14.03 -3.74 -7.84
CA ALA A 67 12.96 -4.62 -7.36
C ALA A 67 13.50 -5.58 -6.29
N MET A 68 14.62 -6.25 -6.59
CA MET A 68 15.25 -7.21 -5.68
C MET A 68 15.79 -6.55 -4.40
N ALA A 69 16.29 -5.33 -4.46
CA ALA A 69 16.70 -4.58 -3.26
C ALA A 69 15.49 -4.30 -2.36
N THR A 70 14.37 -3.85 -2.94
CA THR A 70 13.13 -3.57 -2.21
C THR A 70 12.53 -4.85 -1.61
N LEU A 71 12.48 -5.95 -2.37
CA LEU A 71 12.00 -7.25 -1.89
C LEU A 71 12.84 -7.79 -0.72
N LYS A 72 14.15 -7.55 -0.72
CA LYS A 72 15.02 -7.91 0.41
C LYS A 72 14.68 -7.13 1.67
N LEU A 73 14.37 -5.84 1.55
CA LEU A 73 13.94 -5.01 2.68
C LEU A 73 12.59 -5.47 3.23
N ILE A 74 11.62 -5.73 2.34
CA ILE A 74 10.31 -6.28 2.73
C ILE A 74 10.48 -7.60 3.49
N ARG A 75 11.31 -8.52 2.97
CA ARG A 75 11.59 -9.80 3.62
C ARG A 75 12.28 -9.60 4.98
N ALA A 76 13.21 -8.66 5.09
CA ALA A 76 13.86 -8.36 6.36
C ALA A 76 12.85 -7.89 7.41
N CYS A 77 11.91 -7.01 7.05
CA CYS A 77 10.79 -6.63 7.91
C CYS A 77 9.96 -7.84 8.35
N MET A 78 9.55 -8.70 7.41
CA MET A 78 8.73 -9.88 7.75
C MET A 78 9.42 -10.82 8.74
N ILE A 79 10.74 -11.00 8.63
CA ILE A 79 11.50 -11.86 9.55
C ILE A 79 11.63 -11.19 10.92
N ALA A 80 11.94 -9.90 10.96
CA ALA A 80 12.15 -9.16 12.21
C ALA A 80 10.84 -8.99 13.00
N GLU A 81 9.77 -8.57 12.32
CA GLU A 81 8.52 -8.16 12.98
C GLU A 81 7.50 -9.30 13.07
N CYS A 82 7.44 -10.17 12.06
CA CYS A 82 6.35 -11.15 11.96
C CYS A 82 6.72 -12.57 12.35
N SER A 83 8.01 -12.90 12.55
CA SER A 83 8.43 -14.29 12.81
C SER A 83 7.77 -14.90 14.06
N GLY A 84 7.73 -14.16 15.18
CA GLY A 84 7.06 -14.62 16.40
C GLY A 84 5.55 -14.80 16.21
N ILE A 85 4.89 -13.84 15.55
CA ILE A 85 3.45 -13.90 15.26
C ILE A 85 3.13 -15.12 14.39
N CYS A 86 3.93 -15.34 13.33
CA CYS A 86 3.74 -16.44 12.39
C CYS A 86 4.11 -17.81 12.96
N GLN A 87 4.93 -17.88 14.00
CA GLN A 87 5.15 -19.14 14.74
C GLN A 87 3.94 -19.50 15.61
N ALA A 88 3.30 -18.49 16.23
CA ALA A 88 2.12 -18.69 17.08
C ALA A 88 0.83 -18.89 16.26
N SER A 89 0.71 -18.23 15.11
CA SER A 89 -0.42 -18.33 14.18
C SER A 89 0.11 -18.29 12.75
N PRO A 90 0.41 -19.43 12.11
CA PRO A 90 0.96 -19.47 10.76
C PRO A 90 -0.05 -19.05 9.68
N PHE A 91 -1.33 -19.03 10.03
CA PHE A 91 -2.44 -18.57 9.21
C PHE A 91 -2.89 -17.16 9.65
#